data_AF-A0A7C6ZAU5-F1
#
_entry.id   AF-A0A7C6ZAU5-F1
#
_cell.length_a   1.000
_cell.length_b   1.000
_cell.length_c   1.000
_cell.angle_alpha   90.00
_cell.angle_beta   90.00
_cell.angle_gamma   90.00
#
_symmetry.space_group_name_H-M   'P 1'
#
loop_
_entity.id
_entity.type
_entity.pdbx_description
1 polymer ?
#
loop_
_entity_poly.entity_id
_entity_poly.type
_entity_poly.pdbx_seq_one_letter_code
_entity_poly.pdbx_strand_id
1 'polypeptide(L)'
;MAEENKVVAAMACLRAAGALVEILGALLMLKCSRVSAALRINAVLGLLGPAVVALVCALGLSGIAGRVSWVKMFIILCGSMLIVAATR
;
A
#
# COMPACT_ATOMS: atom_id res chain seq x y z
N MET A 1 1.91 -5.90 27.05
CA MET A 1 2.23 -4.46 27.17
C MET A 1 3.52 -4.04 26.44
N ALA A 2 4.74 -4.39 26.89
CA ALA A 2 5.96 -3.92 26.20
C ALA A 2 6.13 -4.46 24.77
N GLU A 3 5.69 -5.70 24.52
CA GLU A 3 5.75 -6.34 23.20
C GLU A 3 4.66 -5.81 22.25
N GLU A 4 3.44 -5.63 22.73
CA GLU A 4 2.34 -5.01 21.96
C GLU A 4 2.68 -3.58 21.54
N ASN A 5 3.29 -2.77 22.41
CA ASN A 5 3.72 -1.42 22.06
C ASN A 5 4.74 -1.41 20.92
N LYS A 6 5.63 -2.41 20.86
CA LYS A 6 6.58 -2.56 19.75
C LYS A 6 5.87 -2.92 18.44
N VAL A 7 4.89 -3.81 18.48
CA VAL A 7 4.09 -4.19 17.29
C VAL A 7 3.30 -2.99 16.79
N VAL A 8 2.63 -2.25 17.68
CA VAL A 8 1.87 -1.04 17.32
C VAL A 8 2.79 0.04 16.74
N ALA A 9 3.97 0.26 17.33
CA ALA A 9 4.97 1.18 16.79
C ALA A 9 5.42 0.76 15.38
N ALA A 10 5.69 -0.53 15.15
CA ALA A 10 6.04 -1.05 13.84
C ALA A 10 4.91 -0.88 12.82
N MET A 11 3.66 -1.15 13.20
CA MET A 11 2.48 -0.92 12.36
C MET A 11 2.35 0.56 11.97
N ALA A 12 2.50 1.47 12.93
CA ALA A 12 2.42 2.91 12.70
C ALA A 12 3.55 3.41 11.78
N CYS A 13 4.79 2.97 12.03
CA CYS A 13 5.94 3.31 11.18
C CYS A 13 5.73 2.83 9.75
N LEU A 14 5.25 1.61 9.55
CA LEU A 14 5.00 1.06 8.22
C LEU A 14 3.89 1.82 7.49
N ARG A 15 2.84 2.24 8.21
CA ARG A 15 1.76 3.06 7.64
C ARG A 15 2.25 4.45 7.25
N ALA A 16 3.08 5.07 8.10
CA ALA A 16 3.69 6.36 7.84
C ALA A 16 4.63 6.30 6.62
N ALA A 17 5.45 5.25 6.52
CA ALA A 17 6.31 5.02 5.36
C ALA A 17 5.49 4.88 4.07
N GLY A 18 4.40 4.11 4.09
CA GLY A 18 3.49 4.01 2.95
C GLY A 18 2.86 5.35 2.57
N ALA A 19 2.43 6.14 3.54
CA ALA A 19 1.88 7.47 3.29
C ALA A 19 2.91 8.45 2.70
N LEU A 20 4.18 8.36 3.11
CA LEU A 20 5.26 9.15 2.51
C LEU A 20 5.45 8.80 1.03
N VAL A 21 5.34 7.52 0.66
CA VAL A 21 5.41 7.09 -0.75
C VAL A 21 4.25 7.66 -1.56
N GLU A 22 3.03 7.69 -1.02
CA GLU A 22 1.87 8.33 -1.66
C GLU A 22 2.11 9.84 -1.88
N ILE A 23 2.65 10.53 -0.87
CA ILE A 23 2.98 11.96 -0.97
C ILE A 23 4.05 12.19 -2.05
N LEU A 24 5.12 11.40 -2.06
CA LEU A 24 6.16 11.48 -3.09
C LEU A 24 5.60 11.21 -4.49
N GLY A 25 4.71 10.22 -4.60
CA GLY A 25 3.99 9.91 -5.82
C GLY A 25 3.14 11.07 -6.32
N ALA A 26 2.37 11.71 -5.44
CA ALA A 26 1.60 12.90 -5.77
C ALA A 26 2.50 14.06 -6.24
N LEU A 27 3.63 14.30 -5.57
CA LEU A 27 4.61 15.31 -5.97
C LEU A 27 5.19 15.00 -7.37
N LEU A 28 5.46 13.72 -7.68
CA LEU A 28 5.89 13.31 -9.02
C LEU A 28 4.80 13.53 -10.08
N MET A 29 3.52 13.28 -9.77
CA MET A 29 2.41 13.58 -10.68
C MET A 29 2.36 15.07 -11.03
N LEU A 30 2.49 15.94 -10.03
CA LEU A 30 2.52 17.39 -10.21
C LEU A 30 3.71 17.80 -11.08
N LYS A 31 4.90 17.25 -10.81
CA LYS A 31 6.12 17.54 -11.58
C LYS A 31 6.03 17.12 -13.05
N CYS A 32 5.36 16.00 -13.36
CA CYS A 32 5.23 15.52 -14.73
C CYS A 32 4.23 16.31 -15.58
N SER A 33 3.26 17.00 -14.95
CA SER A 33 2.27 17.88 -15.61
C SER A 33 1.58 17.27 -16.85
N ARG A 34 1.42 15.95 -16.87
CA ARG A 34 0.78 15.19 -17.96
C ARG A 34 -0.13 14.13 -17.36
N VAL A 35 -1.38 14.09 -17.79
CA VAL A 35 -2.40 13.15 -17.28
C VAL A 35 -1.97 11.69 -17.47
N SER A 36 -1.44 11.33 -18.65
CA SER A 36 -0.96 9.96 -18.92
C SER A 36 0.15 9.53 -17.96
N ALA A 37 1.11 10.42 -17.65
CA ALA A 37 2.16 10.13 -16.68
C ALA A 37 1.60 9.98 -15.26
N ALA A 38 0.68 10.86 -14.86
CA ALA A 38 0.02 10.80 -13.56
C ALA A 38 -0.77 9.50 -13.36
N LEU A 39 -1.51 9.04 -14.38
CA LEU A 39 -2.25 7.77 -14.33
C LEU A 39 -1.30 6.57 -14.17
N ARG A 40 -0.15 6.57 -14.86
CA ARG A 40 0.86 5.50 -14.70
C ARG A 40 1.44 5.46 -13.29
N ILE A 41 1.74 6.62 -12.71
CA ILE A 41 2.21 6.73 -11.32
C ILE A 41 1.10 6.25 -10.37
N ASN A 42 -0.15 6.67 -10.58
CA ASN A 42 -1.28 6.31 -9.73
C ASN A 42 -1.58 4.80 -9.78
N ALA A 43 -1.39 4.16 -10.92
CA ALA A 43 -1.54 2.71 -11.05
C ALA A 43 -0.51 1.95 -10.20
N VAL A 44 0.73 2.45 -10.12
CA VAL A 44 1.78 1.87 -9.25
C VAL A 44 1.49 2.15 -7.78
N LEU A 45 1.09 3.36 -7.42
CA LEU A 45 0.67 3.71 -6.04
C LEU A 45 -0.56 2.88 -5.59
N GLY A 46 -1.50 2.64 -6.52
CA GLY A 46 -2.67 1.81 -6.30
C GLY A 46 -2.35 0.35 -5.96
N LEU A 47 -1.15 -0.16 -6.31
CA LEU A 47 -0.63 -1.45 -5.84
C LEU A 47 -0.01 -1.35 -4.43
N LEU A 48 0.70 -0.25 -4.19
CA LEU A 48 1.42 -0.01 -2.94
C LEU A 48 0.49 0.13 -1.74
N GLY A 49 -0.61 0.89 -1.87
CA GLY A 49 -1.57 1.06 -0.78
C GLY A 49 -2.07 -0.27 -0.20
N PRO A 50 -2.61 -1.17 -1.03
CA PRO A 50 -3.00 -2.50 -0.59
C PRO A 50 -1.86 -3.40 -0.08
N ALA A 51 -0.66 -3.33 -0.65
CA ALA A 51 0.50 -4.07 -0.16
C ALA A 51 0.90 -3.61 1.26
N VAL A 52 0.92 -2.29 1.51
CA VAL A 52 1.18 -1.72 2.83
C VAL A 52 0.11 -2.15 3.83
N VAL A 53 -1.18 -2.13 3.44
CA VAL A 53 -2.27 -2.62 4.30
C VAL A 53 -2.08 -4.11 4.63
N ALA A 54 -1.73 -4.94 3.65
CA ALA A 54 -1.49 -6.37 3.89
C ALA A 54 -0.33 -6.60 4.87
N LEU A 55 0.77 -5.86 4.74
CA LEU A 55 1.91 -5.96 5.65
C LEU A 55 1.58 -5.44 7.06
N VAL A 56 0.87 -4.31 7.19
CA VAL A 56 0.41 -3.80 8.49
C VAL A 56 -0.54 -4.81 9.15
N CYS A 57 -1.46 -5.40 8.39
CA CYS A 57 -2.32 -6.48 8.90
C CYS A 57 -1.51 -7.71 9.32
N ALA A 58 -0.49 -8.10 8.56
CA ALA A 58 0.38 -9.23 8.93
C ALA A 58 1.15 -8.95 10.22
N LEU A 59 1.70 -7.74 10.39
CA LEU A 59 2.33 -7.31 11.64
C LEU A 59 1.34 -7.31 12.81
N GLY A 60 0.15 -6.74 12.61
CA GLY A 60 -0.91 -6.77 13.62
C GLY A 60 -1.27 -8.19 14.01
N LEU A 61 -1.61 -9.04 13.03
CA LEU A 61 -1.94 -10.46 13.21
C LEU A 61 -0.81 -11.29 13.80
N SER A 62 0.45 -10.93 13.57
CA SER A 62 1.59 -11.57 14.24
C SER A 62 1.61 -11.27 15.75
N GLY A 63 1.08 -10.11 16.16
CA GLY A 63 0.90 -9.75 17.56
C GLY A 63 -0.37 -10.30 18.23
N ILE A 64 -1.40 -10.71 17.45
CA ILE A 64 -2.67 -11.26 17.97
C ILE A 64 -2.89 -12.76 17.66
N ALA A 65 -2.00 -13.38 16.89
CA ALA A 65 -2.08 -14.72 16.32
C ALA A 65 -3.27 -14.98 15.36
N GLY A 66 -2.98 -15.03 14.04
CA GLY A 66 -3.35 -16.25 13.30
C GLY A 66 -4.19 -16.25 12.00
N ARG A 67 -4.58 -15.16 11.33
CA ARG A 67 -5.31 -15.29 10.03
C ARG A 67 -5.08 -14.13 9.04
N VAL A 68 -4.07 -14.23 8.18
CA VAL A 68 -3.97 -13.39 6.97
C VAL A 68 -4.91 -13.96 5.90
N SER A 69 -5.90 -13.17 5.44
CA SER A 69 -6.85 -13.59 4.39
C SER A 69 -6.25 -13.38 2.99
N TRP A 70 -5.63 -14.43 2.46
CA TRP A 70 -5.02 -14.49 1.13
C TRP A 70 -5.92 -14.01 -0.02
N VAL A 71 -7.24 -14.20 0.12
CA VAL A 71 -8.25 -13.78 -0.87
C VAL A 71 -8.26 -12.26 -1.05
N LYS A 72 -8.14 -11.49 0.04
CA LYS A 72 -8.13 -10.03 -0.05
C LYS A 72 -6.92 -9.52 -0.82
N MET A 73 -5.76 -10.14 -0.59
CA MET A 73 -4.51 -9.79 -1.26
C MET A 73 -4.57 -10.09 -2.77
N PHE A 74 -5.23 -11.18 -3.15
CA PHE A 74 -5.43 -11.53 -4.56
C PHE A 74 -6.34 -10.54 -5.31
N ILE A 75 -7.49 -10.18 -4.73
CA ILE A 75 -8.44 -9.22 -5.34
C ILE A 75 -7.76 -7.87 -5.60
N ILE A 76 -7.00 -7.41 -4.62
CA ILE A 76 -6.19 -6.20 -4.68
C ILE A 76 -5.23 -6.25 -5.89
N LEU A 77 -4.48 -7.34 -6.04
CA LEU A 77 -3.47 -7.50 -7.08
C LEU A 77 -4.12 -7.51 -8.47
N CYS A 78 -5.27 -8.19 -8.60
CA CYS A 78 -6.07 -8.20 -9.82
C CYS A 78 -6.57 -6.81 -10.21
N GLY A 79 -7.14 -6.05 -9.27
CA GLY A 79 -7.68 -4.71 -9.55
C GLY A 79 -6.62 -3.75 -10.09
N SER A 80 -5.43 -3.77 -9.49
CA SER A 80 -4.30 -2.98 -9.98
C SER A 80 -3.80 -3.38 -11.37
N MET A 81 -3.70 -4.68 -11.68
CA MET A 81 -3.30 -5.12 -13.02
C MET A 81 -4.28 -4.62 -14.09
N LEU A 82 -5.56 -4.57 -13.75
CA LEU A 82 -6.62 -4.04 -14.61
C LEU A 82 -6.42 -2.55 -14.92
N ILE A 83 -6.10 -1.72 -13.92
CA ILE A 83 -5.83 -0.28 -14.12
C ILE A 83 -4.64 -0.08 -15.05
N VAL A 84 -3.56 -0.83 -14.83
CA VAL A 84 -2.39 -0.74 -15.70
C VAL A 84 -2.76 -1.16 -17.12
N ALA A 85 -3.56 -2.22 -17.32
CA ALA A 85 -4.04 -2.65 -18.64
C ALA A 85 -4.93 -1.59 -19.32
N ALA A 86 -5.83 -0.93 -18.59
CA ALA A 86 -6.72 0.09 -19.12
C ALA A 86 -6.03 1.42 -19.50
N THR A 87 -4.83 1.67 -18.96
CA THR A 87 -4.06 2.91 -19.20
C THR A 87 -2.99 2.75 -20.30
N ARG A 88 -2.90 1.57 -20.93
CA ARG A 88 -2.05 1.33 -22.10
C ARG A 88 -2.84 1.62 -23.37
#